data_AF-A0A2W6P8T6-F1
#
_entry.id   AF-A0A2W6P8T6-F1
#
_cell.length_a   1.000
_cell.length_b   1.000
_cell.length_c   1.000
_cell.angle_alpha   90.00
_cell.angle_beta   90.00
_cell.angle_gamma   90.00
#
_symmetry.space_group_name_H-M   'P 1'
#
loop_
_entity.id
_entity.type
_entity.pdbx_description
1 polymer ?
#
loop_
_entity_poly.entity_id
_entity_poly.type
_entity_poly.pdbx_seq_one_letter_code
_entity_poly.pdbx_strand_id
1 'polypeptide(L)' 'MSQIHKHTIPANIADHCLINPQQYEAMYQQSINAPDTFWGEQGKILDWIKP' A
#
# COMPACT_ATOMS: atom_id res chain seq x y z
N MET A 1 18.28 12.36 22.93
CA MET A 1 17.36 11.96 21.86
C MET A 1 18.20 11.54 20.66
N SER A 2 18.03 10.32 20.16
CA SER A 2 18.78 9.84 18.98
C SER A 2 18.28 10.58 17.73
N GLN A 3 19.21 11.03 16.88
CA GLN A 3 18.84 11.64 15.59
C GLN A 3 18.32 10.55 14.64
N ILE A 4 17.15 10.79 14.04
CA ILE A 4 16.56 9.91 13.01
C ILE A 4 16.93 10.49 11.64
N HIS A 5 17.82 9.81 10.91
CA HIS A 5 18.14 10.16 9.53
C HIS A 5 17.16 9.46 8.58
N LYS A 6 16.44 10.26 7.77
CA LYS A 6 15.59 9.72 6.70
C LYS A 6 16.43 9.57 5.44
N HIS A 7 16.46 8.36 4.89
CA HIS A 7 17.03 8.10 3.57
C HIS A 7 15.95 8.25 2.51
N THR A 8 16.29 8.96 1.43
CA THR A 8 15.38 9.12 0.29
C THR A 8 15.23 7.80 -0.46
N ILE A 9 14.07 7.62 -1.10
CA ILE A 9 13.81 6.47 -1.96
C ILE A 9 14.73 6.56 -3.20
N PRO A 10 15.55 5.54 -3.50
CA PRO A 10 16.39 5.52 -4.70
C PRO A 10 15.54 5.53 -5.98
N ALA A 11 16.03 6.14 -7.06
CA ALA A 11 15.29 6.30 -8.32
C ALA A 11 14.81 4.95 -8.90
N ASN A 12 15.67 3.94 -8.91
CA ASN A 12 15.31 2.60 -9.41
C ASN A 12 14.17 1.95 -8.59
N ILE A 13 14.02 2.30 -7.31
CA ILE A 13 12.89 1.83 -6.51
C ILE A 13 11.66 2.67 -6.80
N ALA A 14 11.79 3.99 -6.93
CA ALA A 14 10.68 4.85 -7.29
C ALA A 14 10.04 4.44 -8.63
N ASP A 15 10.85 4.05 -9.61
CA ASP A 15 10.40 3.65 -10.95
C ASP A 15 9.72 2.26 -11.00
N HIS A 16 10.08 1.36 -10.08
CA HIS A 16 9.62 -0.04 -10.10
C HIS A 16 8.74 -0.44 -8.91
N CYS A 17 8.52 0.46 -7.95
CA CYS A 17 7.68 0.16 -6.79
C CYS A 17 6.24 -0.13 -7.21
N LEU A 18 5.62 -1.10 -6.55
CA LEU A 18 4.21 -1.43 -6.77
C LEU A 18 3.26 -0.36 -6.21
N ILE A 19 3.74 0.37 -5.19
CA ILE A 19 2.98 1.39 -4.48
C ILE A 19 3.93 2.55 -4.18
N ASN A 20 3.63 3.73 -4.71
CA ASN A 20 4.33 4.97 -4.41
C ASN A 20 3.72 5.68 -3.16
N PRO A 21 4.33 6.78 -2.65
CA PRO A 21 3.84 7.43 -1.43
C PRO A 21 2.38 7.91 -1.50
N GLN A 22 1.93 8.44 -2.64
CA GLN A 22 0.56 8.92 -2.81
C GLN A 22 -0.44 7.75 -2.83
N GLN A 23 -0.10 6.67 -3.53
CA GLN A 23 -0.91 5.45 -3.56
C GLN A 23 -0.99 4.82 -2.17
N TYR A 24 0.12 4.77 -1.43
CA TYR A 24 0.12 4.28 -0.06
C TYR A 24 -0.83 5.08 0.82
N GLU A 25 -0.77 6.41 0.78
CA GLU A 25 -1.64 7.25 1.61
C GLU A 25 -3.12 7.02 1.28
N ALA A 26 -3.48 6.98 -0.01
CA ALA A 26 -4.85 6.73 -0.45
C ALA A 26 -5.34 5.33 -0.07
N MET A 27 -4.53 4.29 -0.35
CA MET A 27 -4.86 2.89 -0.02
C MET A 27 -4.97 2.70 1.48
N TYR A 28 -4.08 3.31 2.26
CA TYR A 28 -4.13 3.25 3.73
C TYR A 28 -5.41 3.89 4.26
N GLN A 29 -5.72 5.13 3.83
CA GLN A 29 -6.96 5.79 4.24
C GLN A 29 -8.19 4.97 3.88
N GLN A 30 -8.25 4.38 2.68
CA GLN A 30 -9.37 3.54 2.26
C GLN A 30 -9.47 2.26 3.08
N SER A 31 -8.34 1.61 3.38
CA SER A 31 -8.31 0.37 4.18
C SER A 31 -8.86 0.55 5.60
N ILE A 32 -8.77 1.77 6.14
CA ILE A 32 -9.29 2.11 7.46
C ILE A 32 -10.73 2.63 7.39
N ASN A 33 -11.03 3.52 6.44
CA ASN A 33 -12.34 4.19 6.38
C ASN A 33 -13.42 3.34 5.69
N ALA A 34 -13.04 2.46 4.77
CA ALA A 34 -13.93 1.57 4.02
C ALA A 34 -13.33 0.15 3.93
N PRO A 35 -13.16 -0.54 5.06
CA PRO A 35 -12.41 -1.79 5.15
C PRO A 35 -13.01 -2.90 4.29
N ASP A 36 -14.35 -3.05 4.27
CA ASP A 36 -15.01 -4.10 3.48
C ASP A 36 -14.78 -3.91 1.99
N THR A 37 -14.83 -2.66 1.50
CA THR A 37 -14.56 -2.34 0.10
C THR A 37 -13.09 -2.61 -0.24
N PHE A 38 -12.16 -2.11 0.59
CA PHE A 38 -10.73 -2.28 0.30
C PHE A 38 -10.32 -3.74 0.35
N TRP A 39 -10.61 -4.44 1.45
CA TRP A 39 -10.18 -5.83 1.64
C TRP A 39 -10.95 -6.81 0.76
N GLY A 40 -12.20 -6.50 0.40
CA GLY A 40 -12.94 -7.28 -0.62
C GLY A 40 -12.26 -7.25 -1.99
N GLU A 41 -11.70 -6.11 -2.39
CA GLU A 41 -10.91 -6.01 -3.63
C GLU A 41 -9.53 -6.66 -3.47
N GLN A 42 -8.81 -6.39 -2.38
CA GLN A 42 -7.48 -6.99 -2.15
C GLN A 42 -7.55 -8.52 -2.01
N GLY A 43 -8.65 -9.05 -1.47
CA GLY A 43 -8.86 -10.49 -1.30
C GLY A 43 -8.92 -11.28 -2.61
N LYS A 44 -9.21 -10.62 -3.75
CA LYS A 44 -9.26 -11.24 -5.08
C LYS A 44 -7.88 -11.67 -5.61
N ILE A 45 -6.80 -11.33 -4.91
CA ILE A 45 -5.46 -11.83 -5.24
C ILE A 45 -5.33 -13.35 -5.07
N LEU A 46 -6.21 -13.96 -4.27
CA LEU A 46 -6.27 -15.39 -4.05
C LEU A 46 -7.33 -16.02 -4.97
N ASP A 47 -7.07 -17.24 -5.43
CA ASP A 47 -8.07 -18.05 -6.14
C ASP A 47 -9.00 -18.73 -5.13
N TRP A 48 -10.19 -18.16 -4.97
CA TRP A 48 -11.22 -18.70 -4.09
C TRP A 48 -12.04 -19.77 -4.80
N ILE A 49 -12.29 -20.90 -4.13
CA ILE A 49 -13.16 -21.98 -4.64
C ILE A 49 -14.64 -21.54 -4.64
N LYS A 50 -15.02 -20.74 -3.64
CA LYS A 50 -16.29 -20.03 -3.57
C LYS A 50 -16.00 -18.59 -3.17
N PRO A 51 -16.51 -17.59 -3.90
CA PRO A 51 -16.40 -16.18 -3.53
C PRO A 51 -17.01 -15.91 -2.15
#